data_AF-A0A1C0BW41-F1
#
_entry.id   AF-A0A1C0BW41-F1
#
_cell.length_a   1.000
_cell.length_b   1.000
_cell.length_c   1.000
_cell.angle_alpha   90.00
_cell.angle_beta   90.00
_cell.angle_gamma   90.00
#
_symmetry.space_group_name_H-M   'P 1'
#
loop_
_entity.id
_entity.type
_entity.pdbx_description
1 polymer ?
#
loop_
_entity_poly.entity_id
_entity_poly.type
_entity_poly.pdbx_seq_one_letter_code
_entity_poly.pdbx_strand_id
1 'polypeptide(L)'
;MIAKILVALTLCLQSIPSLKPIEQKSLMIVAHPDDESIFAGDEIRKQSYMIVCLTNGDHPTRRKEFQQMLKETNNTGIILSFPDKVHGKRSTWSMQQHEIEASIESYISMYPWKKIVTHNPKGEYGHQHHKLTNQMVTTIATQHNLEQKLYYFSYFTHKQKPTYKKQLNKEERQAKQKLLEVYASQKKTVHKFDHFIEYERLVPYRNF
;
A
#
# COMPACT_ATOMS: atom_id res chain seq x y z
N MET A 1 26.01 5.99 -42.41
CA MET A 1 26.23 5.54 -41.02
C MET A 1 24.91 5.55 -40.22
N ILE A 2 23.82 4.96 -40.75
CA ILE A 2 22.48 4.98 -40.10
C ILE A 2 21.79 3.59 -40.11
N ALA A 3 22.30 2.60 -40.86
CA ALA A 3 21.62 1.31 -41.03
C ALA A 3 22.04 0.19 -40.04
N LYS A 4 22.82 0.47 -38.98
CA LYS A 4 23.28 -0.57 -38.03
C LYS A 4 22.74 -0.44 -36.60
N ILE A 5 21.97 0.61 -36.29
CA ILE A 5 21.40 0.80 -34.94
C ILE A 5 19.97 0.25 -34.83
N LEU A 6 19.28 -0.01 -35.96
CA LEU A 6 17.89 -0.48 -35.92
C LEU A 6 17.73 -2.00 -35.69
N VAL A 7 18.78 -2.80 -35.89
CA VAL A 7 18.71 -4.28 -35.76
C VAL A 7 18.99 -4.75 -34.33
N ALA A 8 19.66 -3.95 -33.50
CA ALA A 8 19.96 -4.31 -32.11
C ALA A 8 18.74 -4.15 -31.17
N LEU A 9 17.75 -3.33 -31.53
CA LEU A 9 16.51 -3.21 -30.75
C LEU A 9 15.48 -4.31 -31.06
N THR A 10 15.56 -4.97 -32.22
CA THR A 10 14.57 -5.99 -32.62
C THR A 10 14.86 -7.37 -32.02
N LEU A 11 16.12 -7.64 -31.65
CA LEU A 11 16.55 -8.95 -31.12
C LEU A 11 16.44 -9.08 -29.60
N CYS A 12 16.17 -8.00 -28.86
CA CYS A 12 15.99 -8.05 -27.40
C CYS A 12 14.51 -8.07 -26.96
N LEU A 13 13.58 -8.29 -27.89
CA LEU A 13 12.14 -8.44 -27.62
C LEU A 13 11.67 -9.90 -27.61
N GLN A 14 12.55 -10.88 -27.85
CA GLN A 14 12.18 -12.29 -28.03
C GLN A 14 12.24 -13.15 -26.75
N SER A 15 12.26 -12.55 -25.57
CA SER A 15 12.05 -13.31 -24.33
C SER A 15 11.49 -12.45 -23.20
N ILE A 16 10.56 -11.53 -23.52
CA ILE A 16 9.64 -11.04 -22.49
C ILE A 16 8.54 -12.10 -22.44
N PRO A 17 8.43 -12.92 -21.37
CA PRO A 17 7.25 -13.77 -21.21
C PRO A 17 6.05 -12.85 -21.32
N SER A 18 5.07 -13.20 -22.16
CA SER A 18 3.89 -12.37 -22.40
C SER A 18 3.39 -11.89 -21.04
N LEU A 19 3.51 -10.59 -20.77
CA LEU A 19 2.95 -10.01 -19.56
C LEU A 19 1.47 -10.39 -19.60
N LYS A 20 1.05 -11.28 -18.71
CA LYS A 20 -0.38 -11.53 -18.50
C LYS A 20 -1.00 -10.13 -18.37
N PRO A 21 -2.11 -9.83 -19.08
CA PRO A 21 -2.81 -8.57 -18.88
C PRO A 21 -2.98 -8.40 -17.38
N ILE A 22 -2.43 -7.32 -16.83
CA ILE A 22 -2.50 -7.10 -15.39
C ILE A 22 -3.98 -6.94 -15.08
N GLU A 23 -4.60 -7.97 -14.50
CA GLU A 23 -5.99 -7.94 -14.03
C GLU A 23 -6.17 -6.98 -12.85
N GLN A 24 -5.08 -6.40 -12.34
CA GLN A 24 -5.08 -5.51 -11.19
C GLN A 24 -5.72 -4.19 -11.58
N LYS A 25 -6.91 -4.00 -11.03
CA LYS A 25 -7.73 -2.80 -11.21
C LYS A 25 -7.52 -1.79 -10.09
N SER A 26 -6.70 -2.12 -9.09
CA SER A 26 -6.56 -1.32 -7.88
C SER A 26 -5.10 -1.10 -7.49
N LEU A 27 -4.81 0.10 -7.00
CA LEU A 27 -3.53 0.51 -6.42
C LEU A 27 -3.71 0.74 -4.92
N MET A 28 -2.76 0.27 -4.12
CA MET A 28 -2.69 0.60 -2.70
C MET A 28 -1.30 1.17 -2.39
N ILE A 29 -1.24 2.34 -1.76
CA ILE A 29 0.01 2.99 -1.37
C ILE A 29 0.03 3.12 0.15
N VAL A 30 1.06 2.57 0.79
CA VAL A 30 1.23 2.54 2.25
C VAL A 30 2.61 3.05 2.67
N ALA A 31 2.69 3.61 3.88
CA ALA A 31 3.93 4.14 4.41
C ALA A 31 4.91 3.02 4.79
N HIS A 32 4.43 2.03 5.53
CA HIS A 32 5.21 0.93 6.06
C HIS A 32 4.69 -0.40 5.54
N PRO A 33 5.51 -1.46 5.54
CA PRO A 33 4.95 -2.79 5.38
C PRO A 33 4.04 -3.04 6.59
N ASP A 34 3.20 -4.06 6.59
CA ASP A 34 2.20 -4.35 7.65
C ASP A 34 0.96 -3.45 7.65
N ASP A 35 1.07 -2.17 7.25
CA ASP A 35 -0.05 -1.25 7.16
C ASP A 35 -1.18 -1.82 6.28
N GLU A 36 -0.84 -2.41 5.13
CA GLU A 36 -1.82 -2.99 4.21
C GLU A 36 -2.61 -4.14 4.86
N SER A 37 -1.94 -4.96 5.68
CA SER A 37 -2.55 -6.10 6.34
C SER A 37 -3.33 -5.69 7.59
N ILE A 38 -2.85 -4.70 8.33
CA ILE A 38 -3.53 -4.16 9.53
C ILE A 38 -4.83 -3.46 9.12
N PHE A 39 -4.76 -2.54 8.16
CA PHE A 39 -5.88 -1.67 7.82
C PHE A 39 -6.77 -2.20 6.68
N ALA A 40 -6.27 -3.13 5.87
CA ALA A 40 -6.98 -3.67 4.71
C ALA A 40 -6.73 -5.18 4.44
N GLY A 41 -6.37 -5.95 5.45
CA GLY A 41 -6.04 -7.38 5.32
C GLY A 41 -7.15 -8.25 4.72
N ASP A 42 -8.43 -8.00 5.03
CA ASP A 42 -9.54 -8.74 4.40
C ASP A 42 -9.76 -8.29 2.94
N GLU A 43 -9.64 -6.99 2.66
CA GLU A 43 -9.73 -6.40 1.34
C GLU A 43 -8.66 -6.96 0.37
N ILE A 44 -7.38 -6.96 0.75
CA ILE A 44 -6.28 -7.43 -0.12
C ILE A 44 -6.29 -8.95 -0.31
N ARG A 45 -6.93 -9.71 0.59
CA ARG A 45 -7.16 -11.16 0.41
C ARG A 45 -8.24 -11.47 -0.63
N LYS A 46 -9.19 -10.57 -0.85
CA LYS A 46 -10.37 -10.78 -1.70
C LYS A 46 -10.29 -10.07 -3.04
N GLN A 47 -9.43 -9.06 -3.14
CA GLN A 47 -9.32 -8.17 -4.29
C GLN A 47 -7.87 -8.06 -4.72
N SER A 48 -7.64 -7.93 -6.02
CA SER A 48 -6.29 -7.81 -6.57
C SER A 48 -5.81 -6.36 -6.58
N TYR A 49 -4.63 -6.15 -6.00
CA TYR A 49 -3.93 -4.88 -5.89
C TYR A 49 -2.50 -4.98 -6.43
N MET A 50 -2.03 -3.87 -6.99
CA MET A 50 -0.62 -3.50 -6.91
C MET A 50 -0.41 -2.73 -5.62
N ILE A 51 0.46 -3.22 -4.73
CA ILE A 51 0.73 -2.60 -3.42
C ILE A 51 2.11 -1.94 -3.45
N VAL A 52 2.17 -0.63 -3.19
CA VAL A 52 3.41 0.15 -3.10
C VAL A 52 3.63 0.54 -1.65
N CYS A 53 4.67 -0.02 -1.05
CA CYS A 53 5.13 0.35 0.28
C CYS A 53 6.31 1.32 0.17
N LEU A 54 6.24 2.49 0.82
CA LEU A 54 7.22 3.57 0.63
C LEU A 54 8.55 3.33 1.36
N THR A 55 8.57 2.56 2.45
CA THR A 55 9.76 2.45 3.32
C THR A 55 10.23 1.01 3.51
N ASN A 56 11.43 0.86 4.08
CA ASN A 56 12.00 -0.40 4.57
C ASN A 56 12.31 -1.46 3.50
N GLY A 57 12.44 -1.09 2.23
CA GLY A 57 12.90 -2.00 1.17
C GLY A 57 14.35 -2.46 1.32
N ASP A 58 15.15 -1.69 2.04
CA ASP A 58 16.53 -2.00 2.44
C ASP A 58 16.60 -2.88 3.71
N HIS A 59 15.53 -2.91 4.51
CA HIS A 59 15.44 -3.74 5.70
C HIS A 59 15.11 -5.21 5.35
N PRO A 60 16.06 -6.16 5.48
CA PRO A 60 15.88 -7.51 4.91
C PRO A 60 14.69 -8.29 5.46
N THR A 61 14.48 -8.24 6.78
CA THR A 61 13.33 -8.90 7.44
C THR A 61 12.00 -8.33 6.98
N ARG A 62 11.83 -7.00 7.11
CA ARG A 62 10.60 -6.29 6.70
C ARG A 62 10.26 -6.53 5.23
N ARG A 63 11.26 -6.48 4.34
CA ARG A 63 11.09 -6.82 2.91
C ARG A 63 10.62 -8.25 2.70
N LYS A 64 11.23 -9.22 3.39
CA LYS A 64 10.85 -10.64 3.26
C LYS A 64 9.41 -10.88 3.72
N GLU A 65 8.99 -10.24 4.81
CA GLU A 65 7.61 -10.31 5.33
C GLU A 65 6.62 -9.70 4.33
N PHE A 66 6.93 -8.53 3.77
CA PHE A 66 6.11 -7.92 2.72
C PHE A 66 5.96 -8.81 1.48
N GLN A 67 7.06 -9.41 1.00
CA GLN A 67 7.04 -10.34 -0.12
C GLN A 67 6.22 -11.60 0.17
N GLN A 68 6.28 -12.11 1.41
CA GLN A 68 5.44 -13.23 1.83
C GLN A 68 3.96 -12.84 1.87
N MET A 69 3.61 -11.65 2.36
CA MET A 69 2.24 -11.13 2.35
C MET A 69 1.68 -11.04 0.92
N LEU A 70 2.47 -10.51 -0.02
CA LEU A 70 2.07 -10.46 -1.44
C LEU A 70 1.78 -11.86 -2.00
N LYS A 71 2.63 -12.84 -1.67
CA LYS A 71 2.44 -14.24 -2.09
C LYS A 71 1.17 -14.85 -1.49
N GLU A 72 0.92 -14.66 -0.20
CA GLU A 72 -0.26 -15.23 0.47
C GLU A 72 -1.58 -14.64 0.01
N THR A 73 -1.55 -13.39 -0.46
CA THR A 73 -2.74 -12.66 -0.95
C THR A 73 -2.87 -12.67 -2.47
N ASN A 74 -1.93 -13.30 -3.18
CA ASN A 74 -1.85 -13.32 -4.65
C ASN A 74 -1.88 -11.91 -5.26
N ASN A 75 -1.20 -10.96 -4.62
CA ASN A 75 -1.02 -9.59 -5.07
C ASN A 75 0.38 -9.36 -5.66
N THR A 76 0.55 -8.27 -6.39
CA THR A 76 1.87 -7.77 -6.77
C THR A 76 2.18 -6.55 -5.93
N GLY A 77 3.47 -6.21 -5.82
CA GLY A 77 3.83 -5.01 -5.10
C GLY A 77 5.32 -4.73 -5.12
N ILE A 78 5.64 -3.52 -4.71
CA ILE A 78 6.99 -2.99 -4.62
C ILE A 78 7.14 -2.37 -3.23
N ILE A 79 8.28 -2.66 -2.60
CA ILE A 79 8.70 -2.02 -1.36
C ILE A 79 9.91 -1.14 -1.66
N LEU A 80 9.75 0.17 -1.47
CA LEU A 80 10.75 1.19 -1.69
C LEU A 80 11.59 1.38 -0.43
N SER A 81 12.72 2.09 -0.57
CA SER A 81 13.69 2.26 0.52
C SER A 81 13.75 3.71 1.02
N PHE A 82 12.63 4.46 0.95
CA PHE A 82 12.61 5.77 1.58
C PHE A 82 12.79 5.62 3.11
N PRO A 83 13.49 6.57 3.76
CA PRO A 83 13.91 6.39 5.14
C PRO A 83 12.72 6.36 6.08
N ASP A 84 12.56 5.27 6.83
CA ASP A 84 11.66 5.25 7.98
C ASP A 84 12.27 6.01 9.17
N LYS A 85 13.57 5.82 9.38
CA LYS A 85 14.34 6.52 10.42
C LYS A 85 15.66 7.04 9.86
N VAL A 86 16.07 8.19 10.37
CA VAL A 86 17.39 8.81 10.14
C VAL A 86 18.01 9.06 11.51
N HIS A 87 19.20 8.52 11.76
CA HIS A 87 19.89 8.57 13.07
C HIS A 87 19.00 8.12 14.24
N GLY A 88 18.23 7.03 14.04
CA GLY A 88 17.35 6.45 15.06
C GLY A 88 16.05 7.23 15.34
N LYS A 89 15.88 8.42 14.76
CA LYS A 89 14.64 9.22 14.83
C LYS A 89 13.82 9.00 13.57
N ARG A 90 12.49 9.08 13.69
CA ARG A 90 11.59 9.00 12.52
C ARG A 90 11.98 10.08 11.51
N SER A 91 12.05 9.69 10.24
CA SER A 91 12.27 10.66 9.16
C SER A 91 11.12 11.66 9.09
N THR A 92 11.42 12.89 8.70
CA THR A 92 10.37 13.88 8.35
C THR A 92 10.04 13.84 6.86
N TRP A 93 10.82 13.09 6.07
CA TRP A 93 10.84 13.09 4.61
C TRP A 93 11.10 14.46 3.96
N SER A 94 11.50 15.48 4.71
CA SER A 94 11.72 16.82 4.14
C SER A 94 12.78 16.85 3.05
N MET A 95 13.78 15.96 3.12
CA MET A 95 14.83 15.85 2.10
C MET A 95 14.43 14.99 0.89
N GLN A 96 13.48 14.06 1.07
CA GLN A 96 13.06 13.09 0.05
C GLN A 96 11.68 13.40 -0.53
N GLN A 97 11.01 14.47 -0.07
CA GLN A 97 9.61 14.74 -0.39
C GLN A 97 9.35 14.71 -1.89
N HIS A 98 10.16 15.43 -2.69
CA HIS A 98 10.03 15.46 -4.14
C HIS A 98 10.21 14.07 -4.78
N GLU A 99 11.16 13.26 -4.31
CA GLU A 99 11.39 11.91 -4.83
C GLU A 99 10.23 10.96 -4.49
N ILE A 100 9.65 11.11 -3.30
CA ILE A 100 8.48 10.34 -2.86
C ILE A 100 7.26 10.73 -3.70
N GLU A 101 7.00 12.03 -3.88
CA GLU A 101 5.91 12.53 -4.72
C GLU A 101 6.05 12.04 -6.17
N ALA A 102 7.24 12.15 -6.77
CA ALA A 102 7.49 11.66 -8.12
C ALA A 102 7.30 10.13 -8.24
N SER A 103 7.69 9.38 -7.21
CA SER A 103 7.45 7.93 -7.17
C SER A 103 5.96 7.61 -7.09
N ILE A 104 5.23 8.28 -6.19
CA ILE A 104 3.77 8.13 -6.04
C ILE A 104 3.06 8.46 -7.36
N GLU A 105 3.40 9.57 -7.99
CA GLU A 105 2.82 10.01 -9.26
C GLU A 105 3.07 9.00 -10.38
N SER A 106 4.28 8.44 -10.45
CA SER A 106 4.62 7.40 -11.41
C SER A 106 3.72 6.17 -11.26
N TYR A 107 3.45 5.72 -10.03
CA TYR A 107 2.56 4.58 -9.78
C TYR A 107 1.09 4.91 -10.02
N ILE A 108 0.63 6.10 -9.65
CA ILE A 108 -0.74 6.55 -9.93
C ILE A 108 -0.98 6.63 -11.44
N SER A 109 -0.01 7.11 -12.21
CA SER A 109 -0.12 7.29 -13.66
C SER A 109 0.18 6.03 -14.47
N MET A 110 0.73 4.98 -13.83
CA MET A 110 1.20 3.77 -14.51
C MET A 110 0.08 3.03 -15.25
N TYR A 111 -1.12 3.00 -14.68
CA TYR A 111 -2.28 2.33 -15.24
C TYR A 111 -3.57 3.12 -14.96
N PRO A 112 -4.63 2.93 -15.75
CA PRO A 112 -5.94 3.53 -15.47
C PRO A 112 -6.63 2.79 -14.31
N TRP A 113 -6.12 2.96 -13.10
CA TRP A 113 -6.66 2.34 -11.88
C TRP A 113 -8.15 2.64 -11.74
N LYS A 114 -8.92 1.66 -11.27
CA LYS A 114 -10.33 1.80 -10.89
C LYS A 114 -10.49 2.21 -9.43
N LYS A 115 -9.49 1.90 -8.60
CA LYS A 115 -9.46 2.19 -7.16
C LYS A 115 -8.03 2.53 -6.75
N ILE A 116 -7.86 3.57 -5.96
CA ILE A 116 -6.61 3.95 -5.30
C ILE A 116 -6.88 4.00 -3.81
N VAL A 117 -6.08 3.30 -3.01
CA VAL A 117 -6.22 3.19 -1.56
C VAL A 117 -4.97 3.72 -0.87
N THR A 118 -5.15 4.53 0.18
CA THR A 118 -4.04 5.03 1.01
C THR A 118 -4.51 5.27 2.45
N HIS A 119 -3.60 5.74 3.29
CA HIS A 119 -3.91 6.21 4.65
C HIS A 119 -4.96 7.32 4.66
N ASN A 120 -5.61 7.52 5.80
CA ASN A 120 -6.50 8.66 5.98
C ASN A 120 -5.77 9.95 6.40
N PRO A 121 -6.42 11.13 6.27
CA PRO A 121 -5.81 12.42 6.62
C PRO A 121 -5.34 12.56 8.08
N LYS A 122 -5.89 11.77 9.01
CA LYS A 122 -5.47 11.77 10.42
C LYS A 122 -4.28 10.85 10.67
N GLY A 123 -3.86 10.04 9.68
CA GLY A 123 -2.80 9.05 9.79
C GLY A 123 -3.14 7.92 10.75
N GLU A 124 -4.40 7.47 10.72
CA GLU A 124 -5.01 6.47 11.60
C GLU A 124 -4.86 6.85 13.08
N TYR A 125 -3.73 6.49 13.69
CA TYR A 125 -3.39 6.78 15.07
C TYR A 125 -2.48 8.01 15.22
N GLY A 126 -2.49 8.92 14.23
CA GLY A 126 -1.71 10.15 14.24
C GLY A 126 -0.29 10.02 13.68
N HIS A 127 0.03 8.91 12.99
CA HIS A 127 1.40 8.65 12.52
C HIS A 127 1.82 9.62 11.43
N GLN A 128 3.02 10.20 11.55
CA GLN A 128 3.51 11.24 10.63
C GLN A 128 3.63 10.75 9.18
N HIS A 129 4.27 9.60 8.94
CA HIS A 129 4.39 9.06 7.58
C HIS A 129 3.03 8.72 6.96
N HIS A 130 2.03 8.33 7.76
CA HIS A 130 0.70 8.02 7.25
C HIS A 130 0.03 9.30 6.76
N LYS A 131 0.14 10.40 7.54
CA LYS A 131 -0.34 11.73 7.14
C LYS A 131 0.34 12.25 5.88
N LEU A 132 1.67 12.13 5.81
CA LEU A 132 2.44 12.56 4.63
C LEU A 132 2.07 11.72 3.40
N THR A 133 1.96 10.40 3.55
CA THR A 133 1.54 9.49 2.47
C THR A 133 0.14 9.84 1.99
N ASN A 134 -0.82 10.05 2.91
CA ASN A 134 -2.16 10.51 2.56
C ASN A 134 -2.09 11.84 1.79
N GLN A 135 -1.39 12.84 2.32
CA GLN A 135 -1.30 14.16 1.72
C GLN A 135 -0.79 14.07 0.27
N MET A 136 0.36 13.41 0.06
CA MET A 136 0.96 13.29 -1.28
C MET A 136 0.06 12.51 -2.24
N VAL A 137 -0.46 11.34 -1.84
CA VAL A 137 -1.35 10.54 -2.70
C VAL A 137 -2.64 11.29 -3.03
N THR A 138 -3.21 12.00 -2.06
CA THR A 138 -4.46 12.76 -2.26
C THR A 138 -4.24 13.93 -3.20
N THR A 139 -3.20 14.73 -2.98
CA THR A 139 -2.85 15.86 -3.84
C THR A 139 -2.65 15.41 -5.28
N ILE A 140 -1.86 14.36 -5.50
CA ILE A 140 -1.58 13.83 -6.83
C ILE A 140 -2.85 13.24 -7.46
N ALA A 141 -3.64 12.45 -6.72
CA ALA A 141 -4.90 11.91 -7.25
C ALA A 141 -5.88 13.02 -7.66
N THR A 142 -5.97 14.11 -6.90
CA THR A 142 -6.80 15.29 -7.23
C THR A 142 -6.26 16.02 -8.46
N GLN A 143 -4.94 16.24 -8.58
CA GLN A 143 -4.33 16.84 -9.77
C GLN A 143 -4.65 16.05 -11.05
N HIS A 144 -4.81 14.73 -10.92
CA HIS A 144 -5.16 13.82 -12.00
C HIS A 144 -6.68 13.58 -12.15
N ASN A 145 -7.53 14.26 -11.39
CA ASN A 145 -9.00 14.11 -11.39
C ASN A 145 -9.48 12.67 -11.07
N LEU A 146 -8.86 12.04 -10.07
CA LEU A 146 -9.09 10.66 -9.65
C LEU A 146 -9.81 10.53 -8.29
N GLU A 147 -10.38 11.61 -7.75
CA GLU A 147 -11.00 11.65 -6.42
C GLU A 147 -12.15 10.64 -6.25
N GLN A 148 -12.90 10.39 -7.32
CA GLN A 148 -13.95 9.38 -7.39
C GLN A 148 -13.44 7.94 -7.25
N LYS A 149 -12.13 7.74 -7.42
CA LYS A 149 -11.45 6.44 -7.30
C LYS A 149 -10.63 6.32 -6.02
N LEU A 150 -10.52 7.39 -5.24
CA LEU A 150 -9.68 7.47 -4.05
C LEU A 150 -10.44 7.00 -2.81
N TYR A 151 -9.81 6.13 -2.03
CA TYR A 151 -10.32 5.57 -0.79
C TYR A 151 -9.25 5.62 0.30
N TYR A 152 -9.72 5.77 1.53
CA TYR A 152 -8.87 5.80 2.72
C TYR A 152 -9.16 4.62 3.63
N PHE A 153 -8.15 4.20 4.39
CA PHE A 153 -8.36 3.32 5.53
C PHE A 153 -9.28 3.98 6.57
N SER A 154 -10.29 3.25 7.04
CA SER A 154 -11.04 3.67 8.22
C SER A 154 -10.17 3.61 9.47
N TYR A 155 -10.55 4.37 10.51
CA TYR A 155 -9.90 4.28 11.81
C TYR A 155 -10.95 4.32 12.93
N PHE A 156 -10.72 3.51 13.95
CA PHE A 156 -11.48 3.48 15.19
C PHE A 156 -10.54 3.03 16.32
N THR A 157 -10.98 3.10 17.57
CA THR A 157 -10.14 2.73 18.72
C THR A 157 -10.81 1.62 19.51
N HIS A 158 -10.04 0.93 20.35
CA HIS A 158 -10.58 -0.01 21.34
C HIS A 158 -11.76 0.52 22.16
N LYS A 159 -11.76 1.83 22.48
CA LYS A 159 -12.82 2.48 23.27
C LYS A 159 -14.04 2.87 22.45
N GLN A 160 -13.90 3.01 21.14
CA GLN A 160 -14.93 3.53 20.24
C GLN A 160 -15.08 2.57 19.07
N LYS A 161 -16.10 1.72 19.13
CA LYS A 161 -16.45 0.83 18.03
C LYS A 161 -16.75 1.65 16.76
N PRO A 162 -16.43 1.12 15.58
CA PRO A 162 -16.72 1.82 14.34
C PRO A 162 -18.22 1.98 14.17
N THR A 163 -18.65 3.12 13.64
CA THR A 163 -20.06 3.42 13.38
C THR A 163 -20.63 2.64 12.19
N TYR A 164 -19.77 1.99 11.41
CA TYR A 164 -20.16 1.20 10.25
C TYR A 164 -20.42 -0.27 10.62
N LYS A 165 -21.46 -0.86 10.03
CA LYS A 165 -21.93 -2.22 10.33
C LYS A 165 -21.03 -3.36 9.80
N LYS A 166 -19.97 -3.06 9.05
CA LYS A 166 -19.09 -4.07 8.43
C LYS A 166 -18.14 -4.67 9.48
N GLN A 167 -18.68 -5.57 10.29
CA GLN A 167 -17.92 -6.49 11.12
C GLN A 167 -17.49 -7.69 10.28
N LEU A 168 -16.24 -8.12 10.42
CA LEU A 168 -15.74 -9.32 9.77
C LEU A 168 -16.34 -10.57 10.42
N ASN A 169 -16.78 -11.52 9.59
CA ASN A 169 -17.28 -12.82 10.05
C ASN A 169 -16.13 -13.68 10.61
N LYS A 170 -16.46 -14.82 11.25
CA LYS A 170 -15.46 -15.68 11.90
C LYS A 170 -14.32 -16.10 10.97
N GLU A 171 -14.64 -16.51 9.74
CA GLU A 171 -13.65 -16.97 8.76
C GLU A 171 -12.75 -15.83 8.28
N GLU A 172 -13.34 -14.66 8.01
CA GLU A 172 -12.62 -13.44 7.62
C GLU A 172 -11.64 -13.02 8.71
N ARG A 173 -12.07 -13.03 9.98
CA ARG A 173 -11.21 -12.71 11.13
C ARG A 173 -10.05 -13.69 11.28
N GLN A 174 -10.33 -14.99 11.22
CA GLN A 174 -9.30 -16.03 11.31
C GLN A 174 -8.26 -15.88 10.19
N ALA A 175 -8.72 -15.60 8.98
CA ALA A 175 -7.85 -15.48 7.83
C ALA A 175 -7.03 -14.17 7.84
N LYS A 176 -7.62 -13.06 8.31
CA LYS A 176 -6.89 -11.80 8.55
C LYS A 176 -5.86 -11.96 9.67
N GLN A 177 -6.22 -12.65 10.76
CA GLN A 177 -5.29 -12.95 11.85
C GLN A 177 -4.09 -13.76 11.37
N LYS A 178 -4.31 -14.82 10.58
CA LYS A 178 -3.25 -15.61 9.97
C LYS A 178 -2.34 -14.78 9.06
N LEU A 179 -2.92 -13.88 8.25
CA LEU A 179 -2.13 -12.99 7.40
C LEU A 179 -1.22 -12.07 8.23
N LEU A 180 -1.71 -11.54 9.35
CA LEU A 180 -0.93 -10.68 10.24
C LEU A 180 0.26 -11.41 10.89
N GLU A 181 0.21 -12.74 11.02
CA GLU A 181 1.34 -13.54 11.53
C GLU A 181 2.55 -13.53 10.59
N VAL A 182 2.36 -13.20 9.31
CA VAL A 182 3.46 -13.01 8.34
C VAL A 182 4.46 -11.96 8.83
N TYR A 183 3.98 -10.91 9.48
CA TYR A 183 4.82 -9.86 10.06
C TYR A 183 5.30 -10.22 11.47
N ALA A 184 6.01 -11.34 11.58
CA ALA A 184 6.52 -11.87 12.83
C ALA A 184 7.44 -10.89 13.59
N SER A 185 8.17 -10.03 12.86
CA SER A 185 9.00 -8.97 13.44
C SER A 185 8.17 -7.85 14.08
N GLN A 186 6.87 -7.78 13.80
CA GLN A 186 5.95 -6.71 14.19
C GLN A 186 4.84 -7.16 15.14
N LYS A 187 5.00 -8.29 15.82
CA LYS A 187 4.01 -8.83 16.78
C LYS A 187 3.46 -7.79 17.76
N LYS A 188 4.30 -6.89 18.28
CA LYS A 188 3.86 -5.81 19.19
C LYS A 188 2.94 -4.81 18.49
N THR A 189 3.26 -4.42 17.26
CA THR A 189 2.44 -3.53 16.43
C THR A 189 1.12 -4.19 16.08
N VAL A 190 1.15 -5.44 15.61
CA VAL A 190 -0.05 -6.23 15.31
C VAL A 190 -0.96 -6.33 16.53
N HIS A 191 -0.41 -6.68 17.71
CA HIS A 191 -1.20 -6.77 18.94
C HIS A 191 -1.82 -5.42 19.33
N LYS A 192 -1.09 -4.31 19.18
CA LYS A 192 -1.62 -2.97 19.45
C LYS A 192 -2.86 -2.64 18.60
N PHE A 193 -2.93 -3.18 17.38
CA PHE A 193 -3.99 -2.90 16.41
C PHE A 193 -4.94 -4.09 16.18
N ASP A 194 -4.99 -5.06 17.08
CA ASP A 194 -5.83 -6.26 16.97
C ASP A 194 -7.34 -5.99 16.85
N HIS A 195 -7.84 -4.86 17.35
CA HIS A 195 -9.22 -4.42 17.13
C HIS A 195 -9.59 -4.27 15.64
N PHE A 196 -8.63 -4.04 14.75
CA PHE A 196 -8.85 -4.06 13.29
C PHE A 196 -9.06 -5.47 12.73
N ILE A 197 -8.81 -6.53 13.50
CA ILE A 197 -9.20 -7.88 13.12
C ILE A 197 -10.73 -7.98 13.11
N GLU A 198 -11.45 -7.27 13.97
CA GLU A 198 -12.91 -7.39 14.04
C GLU A 198 -13.65 -6.55 13.00
N TYR A 199 -13.11 -5.39 12.63
CA TYR A 199 -13.77 -4.48 11.69
C TYR A 199 -12.77 -3.96 10.68
N GLU A 200 -13.20 -3.89 9.43
CA GLU A 200 -12.42 -3.37 8.33
C GLU A 200 -13.31 -2.69 7.31
N ARG A 201 -12.95 -1.47 6.93
CA ARG A 201 -13.64 -0.72 5.88
C ARG A 201 -12.70 0.26 5.20
N LEU A 202 -12.85 0.37 3.89
CA LEU A 202 -12.38 1.51 3.10
C LEU A 202 -13.45 2.59 3.03
N VAL A 203 -13.05 3.84 3.23
CA VAL A 203 -13.91 5.02 3.19
C VAL A 203 -13.63 5.79 1.91
N PRO A 204 -14.63 6.05 1.03
CA PRO A 204 -14.42 6.90 -0.13
C PRO A 204 -13.90 8.28 0.28
N TYR A 205 -12.99 8.86 -0.51
CA TYR A 205 -12.45 10.21 -0.33
C TYR A 205 -13.51 11.25 0.05
N ARG A 206 -14.65 11.25 -0.66
CA ARG A 206 -15.75 12.22 -0.48
C ARG A 206 -16.52 12.07 0.83
N ASN A 207 -16.31 10.99 1.56
CA ASN A 207 -17.04 10.64 2.77
C ASN A 207 -16.15 10.67 4.03
N PHE A 208 -14.93 11.20 3.92
CA PHE A 208 -13.97 11.32 5.01
C PHE A 208 -13.87 12.77 5.48
#